data_AF-A0A6I8N2W2-F1
#
_entry.id   AF-A0A6I8N2W2-F1
#
_cell.length_a   1.000
_cell.length_b   1.000
_cell.length_c   1.000
_cell.angle_alpha   90.00
_cell.angle_beta   90.00
_cell.angle_gamma   90.00
#
_symmetry.space_group_name_H-M   'P 1'
#
loop_
_entity.id
_entity.type
_entity.pdbx_description
1 polymer ?
#
loop_
_entity_poly.entity_id
_entity_poly.type
_entity_poly.pdbx_seq_one_letter_code
_entity_poly.pdbx_strand_id
1 'polypeptide(L)' 'MTSSPVSRVVYNGKRNSSPRSPTNSSEIFTPAHEENVRFIYEAFKPVDLSDLKRRSIQDAKKS' A
#
# COMPACT_ATOMS: atom_id res chain seq x y z
N MET A 1 -34.99 -35.23 13.44
CA MET A 1 -34.24 -33.96 13.44
C MET A 1 -32.86 -34.25 14.01
N THR A 2 -31.83 -34.27 13.17
CA THR A 2 -30.44 -34.41 13.61
C THR A 2 -29.62 -33.41 12.80
N SER A 3 -28.88 -32.59 13.54
CA SER A 3 -28.26 -31.34 13.10
C SER A 3 -27.15 -31.57 12.09
N SER A 4 -27.10 -30.73 11.05
CA SER A 4 -25.97 -30.62 10.13
C SER A 4 -24.67 -30.35 10.92
N PRO A 5 -23.54 -30.99 10.58
CA PRO A 5 -22.28 -30.72 11.27
C PRO A 5 -21.92 -29.23 11.10
N VAL A 6 -21.52 -28.59 12.20
CA VAL A 6 -21.00 -27.22 12.19
C VAL A 6 -19.67 -27.23 11.42
N SER A 7 -19.58 -26.44 10.35
CA SER A 7 -18.34 -26.22 9.60
C SER A 7 -17.27 -25.63 10.52
N ARG A 8 -16.39 -26.49 11.04
CA ARG A 8 -15.20 -26.04 11.77
C ARG A 8 -14.13 -25.68 10.76
N VAL A 9 -14.03 -24.40 10.44
CA VAL A 9 -12.91 -23.86 9.67
C VAL A 9 -11.63 -24.13 10.45
N VAL A 10 -10.81 -25.06 9.97
CA VAL A 10 -9.49 -25.32 10.53
C VAL A 10 -8.52 -24.34 9.88
N TYR A 11 -8.15 -23.28 10.59
CA TYR A 11 -7.07 -22.40 10.15
C TYR A 11 -5.73 -23.07 10.50
N ASN A 12 -5.30 -24.01 9.66
CA ASN A 12 -4.06 -24.74 9.88
C ASN A 12 -2.96 -24.22 8.94
N GLY A 13 -2.00 -23.48 9.52
CA GLY A 13 -0.65 -23.38 8.95
C GLY A 13 -0.24 -22.00 8.45
N LYS A 14 0.70 -21.40 9.20
CA LYS A 14 1.62 -20.32 8.82
C LYS A 14 0.97 -18.98 8.45
N ARG A 15 1.19 -17.99 9.33
CA ARG A 15 1.18 -16.58 8.92
C ARG A 15 2.21 -16.45 7.80
N ASN A 16 1.73 -16.40 6.55
CA ASN A 16 2.56 -16.00 5.43
C ASN A 16 3.21 -14.68 5.84
N SER A 17 4.54 -14.65 5.75
CA SER A 17 5.34 -13.47 6.04
C SER A 17 4.65 -12.24 5.46
N SER A 18 4.63 -11.14 6.23
CA SER A 18 4.32 -9.80 5.70
C SER A 18 4.85 -9.67 4.27
N PRO A 19 4.11 -9.02 3.35
CA PRO A 19 4.49 -8.98 1.93
C PRO A 19 5.98 -8.64 1.83
N ARG A 20 6.77 -9.65 1.49
CA ARG A 20 8.22 -9.51 1.49
C ARG A 20 8.56 -8.89 0.16
N SER A 21 9.44 -7.89 0.19
CA SER A 21 10.00 -7.34 -1.04
C SER A 21 10.53 -8.49 -1.89
N PRO A 22 10.28 -8.49 -3.20
CA PRO A 22 10.80 -9.52 -4.08
C PRO A 22 12.32 -9.62 -3.92
N THR A 23 12.83 -10.85 -3.94
CA THR A 23 14.26 -11.10 -3.69
C THR A 23 15.11 -10.66 -4.88
N ASN A 24 14.52 -10.61 -6.07
CA ASN A 24 15.18 -10.17 -7.29
C ASN A 24 14.42 -9.00 -7.93
N SER A 25 15.16 -8.06 -8.52
CA SER A 25 14.58 -6.91 -9.23
C SER A 25 13.98 -7.28 -10.59
N SER A 26 14.13 -8.50 -11.09
CA SER A 26 13.40 -8.94 -12.28
C SER A 26 11.91 -9.18 -12.00
N GLU A 27 11.55 -9.53 -10.77
CA GLU A 27 10.16 -9.81 -10.36
C GLU A 27 9.30 -8.55 -10.19
N ILE A 28 9.91 -7.35 -10.17
CA ILE A 28 9.18 -6.07 -10.04
C ILE A 28 8.72 -5.50 -11.39
N PHE A 29 9.28 -5.94 -12.51
CA PHE A 29 8.90 -5.49 -13.85
C PHE A 29 7.78 -6.36 -14.45
N THR A 30 6.63 -6.35 -13.78
CA THR A 30 5.43 -7.09 -14.23
C THR A 30 4.58 -6.25 -15.20
N PRO A 31 3.67 -6.84 -16.00
CA PRO A 31 2.73 -6.06 -16.81
C PRO A 31 1.90 -5.05 -15.98
N ALA A 32 1.57 -5.40 -14.74
CA ALA A 32 0.90 -4.49 -13.82
C ALA A 32 1.78 -3.30 -13.41
N HIS A 33 3.11 -3.48 -13.34
CA HIS A 33 4.03 -2.37 -13.12
C HIS A 33 3.96 -1.36 -14.27
N GLU A 34 3.94 -1.81 -15.51
CA GLU A 34 3.81 -0.92 -16.67
C GLU A 34 2.49 -0.14 -16.65
N GLU A 35 1.37 -0.81 -16.33
CA GLU A 35 0.06 -0.16 -16.22
C GLU A 35 0.04 0.87 -15.08
N ASN A 36 0.54 0.51 -13.89
CA ASN A 36 0.61 1.40 -12.74
C ASN A 36 1.44 2.66 -13.06
N VAL A 37 2.56 2.50 -13.77
CA VAL A 37 3.39 3.62 -14.21
C VAL A 37 2.61 4.53 -15.16
N ARG A 38 1.96 3.97 -16.20
CA ARG A 38 1.12 4.73 -17.14
C ARG A 38 0.00 5.47 -16.42
N PHE A 39 -0.71 4.80 -15.52
CA PHE A 39 -1.79 5.39 -14.74
C PHE A 39 -1.33 6.58 -13.90
N ILE A 40 -0.22 6.44 -13.17
CA ILE A 40 0.31 7.54 -12.36
C ILE A 40 0.69 8.73 -13.24
N TYR A 41 1.37 8.50 -14.38
CA TYR A 41 1.73 9.59 -15.28
C TYR A 41 0.51 10.36 -15.82
N GLU A 42 -0.57 9.66 -16.16
CA GLU A 42 -1.79 10.27 -16.71
C GLU A 42 -2.66 10.92 -15.62
N ALA A 43 -2.77 10.27 -14.46
CA ALA A 43 -3.69 10.67 -13.40
C ALA A 43 -3.08 11.65 -12.38
N PHE A 44 -1.75 11.73 -12.28
CA PHE A 44 -1.10 12.57 -11.27
C PHE A 44 -1.40 14.06 -11.49
N LYS A 45 -1.86 14.71 -10.42
CA LYS A 45 -2.04 16.16 -10.37
C LYS A 45 -1.10 16.72 -9.29
N PRO A 46 -0.14 17.58 -9.66
CA PRO A 46 0.71 18.22 -8.66
C PRO A 46 -0.13 19.13 -7.78
N VAL A 47 0.08 19.04 -6.48
CA VAL A 47 -0.56 19.91 -5.49
C VAL A 47 0.47 20.94 -5.01
N ASP A 48 0.08 22.21 -4.96
CA ASP A 48 0.94 23.24 -4.38
C ASP A 48 1.02 23.07 -2.85
N LEU A 49 2.23 22.91 -2.34
CA LEU A 49 2.52 22.74 -0.92
C LEU A 49 3.10 24.01 -0.26
N SER A 50 3.07 25.15 -0.97
CA SER A 50 3.60 26.42 -0.49
C SER A 50 2.99 26.87 0.85
N ASP A 51 1.71 26.56 1.10
CA ASP A 51 1.04 26.87 2.37
C ASP A 51 1.50 25.98 3.52
N LEU A 52 1.85 24.72 3.25
CA LEU A 52 2.40 23.82 4.28
C LEU A 52 3.79 24.28 4.73
N LYS A 53 4.63 24.71 3.78
CA LYS A 53 5.95 25.27 4.08
C LYS A 53 5.86 26.55 4.91
N ARG A 54 4.91 27.44 4.59
CA ARG A 54 4.70 28.69 5.34
C ARG A 54 4.27 28.44 6.78
N ARG A 55 3.35 27.49 7.02
CA ARG A 55 2.91 27.13 8.39
C ARG A 55 4.04 26.54 9.24
N SER A 56 4.83 25.63 8.67
CA SER A 56 5.98 25.06 9.37
C SER A 56 6.98 26.11 9.89
N ILE A 57 7.20 27.19 9.13
CA ILE A 57 8.10 28.28 9.54
C ILE A 57 7.47 29.16 10.63
N GLN A 58 6.15 29.39 10.57
CA GLN A 58 5.44 30.17 11.59
C GLN A 58 5.40 29.44 12.93
N ASP A 59 5.17 28.12 12.92
CA ASP A 59 5.17 27.30 14.13
C ASP A 59 6.57 27.24 14.78
N ALA A 60 7.63 27.21 13.97
CA ALA A 60 9.02 27.23 14.47
C ALA A 60 9.44 28.55 15.16
N LYS A 61 8.68 29.64 14.98
CA LYS A 61 8.92 30.94 15.62
C LYS A 61 8.12 31.16 16.90
N LYS A 62 7.31 30.18 17.30
CA LYS A 62 6.45 30.23 18.50
C LYS A 62 6.87 29.22 19.59
N SER A 63 8.11 28.76 19.56
CA SER A 63 8.73 27.90 20.59
C SER A 63 9.90 28.58 21.26
#